data_AF-A0A2U8VS24-F1
#
_entry.id   AF-A0A2U8VS24-F1
#
_cell.length_a   1.000
_cell.length_b   1.000
_cell.length_c   1.000
_cell.angle_alpha   90.00
_cell.angle_beta   90.00
_cell.angle_gamma   90.00
#
_symmetry.space_group_name_H-M   'P 1'
#
loop_
_entity.id
_entity.type
_entity.pdbx_description
1 polymer ?
#
loop_
_entity_poly.entity_id
_entity_poly.type
_entity_poly.pdbx_seq_one_letter_code
_entity_poly.pdbx_strand_id
1 'polypeptide(L)'
;MERHARILVEGRDPAARIPLTYLDGTPVLDRRGRPRFYSAAADSFAGLGHRRARERELRRQAARAAEASRVAAETARVRSEARLGILPPPGKLASVDLDALIIAGPLGAVGLPVGVLRSLQVLAQGKRHPVAALISAGHWRDEAALAAALDAARPRLAATGLRICRRKGGWRLAAAVL
;
A
#
# COMPACT_ATOMS: atom_id res chain seq x y z
N MET A 1 -9.47 -11.23 -45.28
CA MET A 1 -10.29 -10.01 -45.38
C MET A 1 -10.98 -9.79 -44.04
N GLU A 2 -10.46 -8.88 -43.21
CA GLU A 2 -11.11 -8.50 -41.95
C GLU A 2 -12.29 -7.57 -42.25
N ARG A 3 -13.50 -7.98 -41.86
CA ARG A 3 -14.71 -7.16 -42.00
C ARG A 3 -14.92 -6.35 -40.73
N HIS A 4 -14.74 -5.03 -40.80
CA HIS A 4 -15.00 -4.13 -39.68
C HIS A 4 -16.49 -3.76 -39.66
N ALA A 5 -17.16 -3.96 -38.53
CA ALA A 5 -18.51 -3.43 -38.29
C ALA A 5 -18.42 -2.00 -37.74
N ARG A 6 -19.32 -1.11 -38.17
CA ARG A 6 -19.45 0.26 -37.63
C ARG A 6 -20.87 0.51 -37.16
N ILE A 7 -21.01 1.30 -36.10
CA ILE A 7 -22.31 1.74 -35.57
C ILE A 7 -22.51 3.19 -36.00
N LEU A 8 -23.50 3.46 -36.86
CA LEU A 8 -23.94 4.82 -37.17
C LEU A 8 -24.92 5.26 -36.09
N VAL A 9 -24.48 6.14 -35.18
CA VAL A 9 -25.31 6.67 -34.09
C VAL A 9 -25.63 8.13 -34.38
N GLU A 10 -26.65 8.39 -35.21
CA GLU A 10 -27.26 9.71 -35.33
C GLU A 10 -28.51 9.79 -34.43
N GLY A 11 -28.37 10.58 -33.36
CA GLY A 11 -29.45 11.24 -32.60
C GLY A 11 -30.80 10.55 -32.46
N ARG A 12 -30.88 9.36 -31.84
CA ARG A 12 -32.17 8.74 -31.49
C ARG A 12 -32.18 7.96 -30.18
N ASP A 13 -33.40 7.93 -29.63
CA ASP A 13 -33.93 7.23 -28.46
C ASP A 13 -33.09 6.05 -27.92
N PRO A 14 -32.66 6.07 -26.63
CA PRO A 14 -31.88 4.98 -26.01
C PRO A 14 -32.63 3.63 -25.94
N ALA A 15 -33.94 3.60 -26.19
CA ALA A 15 -34.72 2.36 -26.28
C ALA A 15 -34.70 1.70 -27.67
N ALA A 16 -34.17 2.37 -28.71
CA ALA A 16 -34.15 1.85 -30.06
C ALA A 16 -33.15 0.68 -30.19
N ARG A 17 -33.65 -0.50 -30.61
CA ARG A 17 -32.80 -1.65 -30.95
C ARG A 17 -32.13 -1.39 -32.30
N ILE A 18 -30.90 -0.90 -32.28
CA ILE A 18 -30.12 -0.64 -33.50
C ILE A 18 -29.47 -1.96 -33.96
N PRO A 19 -29.84 -2.51 -35.14
CA PRO A 19 -29.20 -3.72 -35.65
C PRO A 19 -27.73 -3.43 -35.96
N LEU A 20 -26.84 -4.31 -35.49
CA LEU A 20 -25.44 -4.25 -35.86
C LEU A 20 -25.29 -4.74 -37.31
N THR A 21 -24.75 -3.91 -38.18
CA THR A 21 -24.47 -4.25 -39.57
C THR A 21 -22.98 -4.08 -39.90
N TYR A 22 -22.48 -4.89 -40.83
CA TYR A 22 -21.19 -4.67 -41.47
C TYR A 22 -21.26 -3.46 -42.42
N LEU A 23 -20.11 -2.98 -42.88
CA LEU A 23 -20.03 -1.83 -43.81
C LEU A 23 -20.79 -2.04 -45.13
N ASP A 24 -20.99 -3.30 -45.53
CA ASP A 24 -21.78 -3.69 -46.71
C ASP A 24 -23.29 -3.77 -46.42
N GLY A 25 -23.74 -3.40 -45.22
CA GLY A 25 -25.14 -3.43 -44.80
C GLY A 25 -25.62 -4.80 -44.31
N THR A 26 -24.79 -5.85 -44.35
CA THR A 26 -25.20 -7.18 -43.89
C THR A 26 -25.33 -7.24 -42.36
N PRO A 27 -26.39 -7.87 -41.81
CA PRO A 27 -26.58 -7.92 -40.36
C PRO A 27 -25.58 -8.88 -39.69
N VAL A 28 -25.04 -8.46 -38.55
CA VAL A 28 -24.22 -9.31 -37.69
C VAL A 28 -25.14 -10.30 -36.98
N LEU A 29 -24.97 -11.60 -37.25
CA LEU A 29 -25.79 -12.65 -36.64
C LEU A 29 -25.13 -13.22 -35.36
N ASP A 30 -25.94 -13.73 -34.44
CA ASP A 30 -25.49 -14.50 -33.29
C ASP A 30 -25.23 -15.98 -33.65
N ARG A 31 -24.81 -16.78 -32.67
CA ARG A 31 -24.53 -18.22 -32.86
C ARG A 31 -25.77 -19.05 -33.27
N ARG A 32 -26.97 -18.48 -33.20
CA ARG A 32 -28.25 -19.10 -33.60
C ARG A 32 -28.79 -18.52 -34.91
N GLY A 33 -28.00 -17.70 -35.61
CA GLY A 33 -28.39 -17.07 -36.87
C GLY A 33 -29.34 -15.88 -36.74
N ARG A 34 -29.47 -15.28 -35.54
CA ARG A 34 -30.38 -14.13 -35.31
C ARG A 34 -29.63 -12.79 -35.36
N PRO A 35 -30.21 -11.69 -35.88
CA PRO A 35 -29.57 -10.39 -35.88
C PRO A 35 -29.21 -9.91 -34.47
N ARG A 36 -27.96 -9.49 -34.29
CA ARG A 36 -27.49 -8.86 -33.06
C ARG A 36 -27.84 -7.38 -33.11
N PHE A 37 -28.31 -6.88 -31.98
CA PHE A 37 -28.61 -5.47 -31.79
C PHE A 37 -27.60 -4.87 -30.83
N TYR A 38 -27.18 -3.65 -31.11
CA TYR A 38 -26.46 -2.83 -30.15
C TYR A 38 -27.40 -2.45 -29.01
N SER A 39 -26.91 -2.55 -27.77
CA SER A 39 -27.63 -2.12 -26.59
C SER A 39 -26.82 -1.04 -25.88
N ALA A 40 -27.26 0.21 -25.98
CA ALA A 40 -26.66 1.32 -25.25
C ALA A 40 -26.68 1.10 -23.72
N ALA A 41 -27.64 0.31 -23.22
CA ALA A 41 -27.72 -0.09 -21.81
C ALA A 41 -26.52 -0.95 -21.39
N ALA A 42 -26.08 -1.91 -22.21
CA ALA A 42 -24.94 -2.78 -21.88
C ALA A 42 -23.62 -2.00 -21.76
N ASP A 43 -23.38 -1.03 -22.64
CA ASP A 43 -22.21 -0.15 -22.56
C ASP A 43 -22.29 0.83 -21.40
N SER A 44 -23.50 1.29 -21.04
CA SER A 44 -23.74 2.10 -19.84
C SER A 44 -23.40 1.33 -18.55
N PHE A 45 -23.73 0.04 -18.46
CA PHE A 45 -23.38 -0.81 -17.31
C PHE A 45 -21.87 -1.10 -17.23
N ALA A 46 -21.20 -1.37 -18.36
CA ALA A 46 -19.75 -1.52 -18.40
C ALA A 46 -19.01 -0.23 -17.99
N GLY A 47 -19.48 0.93 -18.45
CA GLY A 47 -18.97 2.25 -18.07
C GLY A 47 -19.15 2.57 -16.58
N LEU A 48 -20.27 2.16 -15.96
CA LEU A 48 -20.51 2.29 -14.53
C LEU A 48 -19.53 1.43 -13.69
N GLY A 49 -19.18 0.23 -14.16
CA GLY A 49 -18.18 -0.63 -13.53
C GLY A 49 -16.79 0.01 -13.52
N HIS A 50 -16.35 0.54 -14.66
CA HIS A 50 -15.07 1.25 -14.77
C HIS A 50 -15.03 2.54 -13.93
N ARG A 51 -16.14 3.31 -13.89
CA ARG A 51 -16.24 4.51 -13.06
C ARG A 51 -16.12 4.18 -11.57
N ARG A 52 -16.84 3.17 -11.08
CA ARG A 52 -16.75 2.71 -9.68
C ARG A 52 -15.36 2.17 -9.33
N ALA A 53 -14.72 1.44 -10.25
CA ALA A 53 -13.36 0.94 -10.05
C ALA A 53 -12.36 2.10 -9.95
N ARG A 54 -12.47 3.11 -10.83
CA ARG A 54 -11.65 4.32 -10.81
C ARG A 54 -11.88 5.14 -9.54
N GLU A 55 -13.13 5.31 -9.11
CA GLU A 55 -13.46 5.99 -7.85
C GLU A 55 -12.88 5.27 -6.63
N ARG A 56 -12.94 3.93 -6.60
CA ARG A 56 -12.31 3.14 -5.52
C ARG A 56 -10.80 3.32 -5.52
N GLU A 57 -10.16 3.33 -6.68
CA GLU A 57 -8.72 3.55 -6.77
C GLU A 57 -8.34 4.97 -6.34
N LEU A 58 -9.08 5.99 -6.77
CA LEU A 58 -8.89 7.37 -6.32
C LEU A 58 -9.07 7.50 -4.80
N ARG A 59 -10.06 6.84 -4.21
CA ARG A 59 -10.25 6.81 -2.75
C ARG A 59 -9.09 6.12 -2.03
N ARG A 60 -8.56 5.03 -2.58
CA ARG A 60 -7.38 4.34 -2.03
C ARG A 60 -6.13 5.21 -2.12
N GLN A 61 -5.94 5.91 -3.24
CA GLN A 61 -4.84 6.85 -3.43
C GLN A 61 -4.93 8.03 -2.45
N ALA A 62 -6.12 8.63 -2.32
CA ALA A 62 -6.37 9.70 -1.36
C ALA A 62 -6.13 9.24 0.08
N ALA A 63 -6.60 8.04 0.46
CA ALA A 63 -6.35 7.48 1.79
C ALA A 63 -4.85 7.23 2.06
N ARG A 64 -4.11 6.71 1.06
CA ARG A 64 -2.66 6.53 1.17
C ARG A 64 -1.92 7.86 1.29
N ALA A 65 -2.33 8.87 0.54
CA ALA A 65 -1.74 10.20 0.61
C ALA A 65 -2.00 10.86 1.97
N ALA A 66 -3.23 10.79 2.47
CA ALA A 66 -3.57 11.32 3.79
C ALA A 66 -2.77 10.65 4.91
N GLU A 67 -2.62 9.33 4.86
CA GLU A 67 -1.82 8.59 5.83
C GLU A 67 -0.32 8.94 5.73
N ALA A 68 0.22 9.05 4.50
CA ALA A 68 1.60 9.46 4.29
C ALA A 68 1.87 10.87 4.85
N SER A 69 0.94 11.82 4.64
CA SER A 69 1.05 13.17 5.18
C SER A 69 1.02 13.19 6.71
N ARG A 70 0.15 12.39 7.35
CA ARG A 70 0.11 12.26 8.81
C ARG A 70 1.42 11.72 9.37
N VAL A 71 1.92 10.64 8.78
CA VAL A 71 3.20 10.04 9.18
C VAL A 71 4.35 11.03 8.97
N ALA A 72 4.37 11.78 7.86
CA ALA A 72 5.40 12.77 7.59
C ALA A 72 5.39 13.92 8.61
N ALA A 73 4.21 14.46 8.95
CA ALA A 73 4.06 15.50 9.96
C ALA A 73 4.53 15.02 11.34
N GLU A 74 4.11 13.83 11.76
CA GLU A 74 4.53 13.24 13.03
C GLU A 74 6.03 12.94 13.05
N THR A 75 6.59 12.46 11.93
CA THR A 75 8.03 12.22 11.80
C THR A 75 8.82 13.52 11.94
N ALA A 76 8.34 14.61 11.34
CA ALA A 76 8.98 15.93 11.47
C ALA A 76 8.95 16.43 12.92
N ARG A 77 7.81 16.26 13.62
CA ARG A 77 7.70 16.55 15.05
C ARG A 77 8.69 15.71 15.86
N VAL A 78 8.64 14.39 15.75
CA VAL A 78 9.54 13.48 16.49
C VAL A 78 11.01 13.77 16.20
N ARG A 79 11.36 14.16 14.97
CA ARG A 79 12.75 14.51 14.62
C ARG A 79 13.26 15.71 15.44
N SER A 80 12.38 16.66 15.80
CA SER A 80 12.75 17.77 16.69
C SER A 80 12.98 17.31 18.14
N GLU A 81 12.36 16.19 18.55
CA GLU A 81 12.52 15.57 19.87
C GLU A 81 13.67 14.53 19.90
N ALA A 82 14.26 14.20 18.76
CA ALA A 82 15.31 13.19 18.64
C ALA A 82 16.63 13.66 19.25
N ARG A 83 17.33 12.75 19.93
CA ARG A 83 18.66 13.01 20.48
C ARG A 83 19.70 12.89 19.37
N LEU A 84 20.07 14.04 18.82
CA LEU A 84 21.12 14.14 17.80
C LEU A 84 22.49 13.77 18.40
N GLY A 85 23.37 13.18 17.59
CA GLY A 85 24.72 12.77 18.00
C GLY A 85 24.80 11.41 18.71
N ILE A 86 23.68 10.83 19.18
CA ILE A 86 23.63 9.44 19.63
C ILE A 86 23.40 8.54 18.40
N LEU A 87 24.47 7.91 17.94
CA LEU A 87 24.49 7.12 16.71
C LEU A 87 24.77 5.64 17.00
N PRO A 88 24.34 4.73 16.11
CA PRO A 88 24.70 3.33 16.23
C PRO A 88 26.23 3.13 16.14
N PRO A 89 26.78 2.08 16.77
CA PRO A 89 28.18 1.72 16.64
C PRO A 89 28.59 1.53 15.17
N PRO A 90 29.86 1.81 14.81
CA PRO A 90 30.35 1.65 13.45
C PRO A 90 30.09 0.23 12.93
N GLY A 91 29.65 0.14 11.67
CA GLY A 91 29.27 -1.13 11.03
C GLY A 91 27.88 -1.66 11.39
N LYS A 92 27.13 -0.99 12.28
CA LYS A 92 25.74 -1.34 12.61
C LYS A 92 24.77 -0.31 12.04
N LEU A 93 23.64 -0.79 11.52
CA LEU A 93 22.55 0.07 11.04
C LEU A 93 21.80 0.74 12.19
N ALA A 94 21.62 0.02 13.29
CA ALA A 94 20.91 0.48 14.46
C ALA A 94 21.49 -0.16 15.72
N SER A 95 21.32 0.50 16.86
CA SER A 95 21.54 -0.09 18.18
C SER A 95 20.36 0.19 19.09
N VAL A 96 20.06 -0.76 19.97
CA VAL A 96 18.99 -0.64 20.95
C VAL A 96 19.62 -0.65 22.32
N ASP A 97 19.25 0.34 23.14
CA ASP A 97 19.61 0.44 24.55
C ASP A 97 18.32 0.31 25.36
N LEU A 98 18.18 -0.81 26.07
CA LEU A 98 16.99 -1.11 26.87
C LEU A 98 16.97 -0.34 28.19
N ASP A 99 18.13 0.01 28.73
CA ASP A 99 18.23 0.71 30.01
C ASP A 99 17.90 2.18 29.83
N ALA A 100 18.38 2.78 28.73
CA ALA A 100 18.03 4.14 28.34
C ALA A 100 16.69 4.25 27.59
N LEU A 101 16.04 3.12 27.26
CA LEU A 101 14.79 3.03 26.50
C LEU A 101 14.82 3.73 25.13
N ILE A 102 15.92 3.56 24.38
CA ILE A 102 16.13 4.21 23.09
C ILE A 102 16.51 3.22 21.98
N ILE A 103 16.20 3.63 20.74
CA ILE A 103 16.83 3.10 19.53
C ILE A 103 17.65 4.21 18.88
N ALA A 104 18.92 3.91 18.56
CA ALA A 104 19.78 4.78 17.76
C ALA A 104 19.84 4.28 16.31
N GLY A 105 19.67 5.20 15.38
CA GLY A 105 19.80 4.98 13.94
C GLY A 105 20.68 6.04 13.28
N PRO A 106 20.82 6.01 11.95
CA PRO A 106 21.74 6.89 11.22
C PRO A 106 21.54 8.40 11.43
N LEU A 107 20.32 8.82 11.80
CA LEU A 107 19.98 10.24 11.98
C LEU A 107 19.89 10.68 13.45
N GLY A 108 20.15 9.78 14.41
CA GLY A 108 20.06 10.05 15.85
C GLY A 108 19.28 8.97 16.60
N ALA A 109 18.89 9.27 17.85
CA ALA A 109 18.17 8.33 18.70
C ALA A 109 16.80 8.85 19.17
N VAL A 110 15.86 7.92 19.37
CA VAL A 110 14.50 8.22 19.87
C VAL A 110 14.05 7.20 20.91
N GLY A 111 13.20 7.65 21.84
CA GLY A 111 12.61 6.79 22.87
C GLY A 111 11.48 5.92 22.35
N LEU A 112 11.41 4.68 22.80
CA LEU A 112 10.34 3.73 22.45
C LEU A 112 9.91 2.87 23.65
N PRO A 113 8.67 2.34 23.65
CA PRO A 113 8.23 1.41 24.67
C PRO A 113 9.09 0.14 24.73
N VAL A 114 9.28 -0.41 25.93
CA VAL A 114 10.18 -1.56 26.16
C VAL A 114 9.86 -2.78 25.30
N GLY A 115 8.58 -3.15 25.11
CA GLY A 115 8.19 -4.30 24.28
C GLY A 115 8.56 -4.12 22.81
N VAL A 116 8.48 -2.88 22.31
CA VAL A 116 8.91 -2.52 20.95
C VAL A 116 10.42 -2.61 20.85
N LEU A 117 11.15 -2.04 21.82
CA LEU A 117 12.62 -2.09 21.85
C LEU A 117 13.14 -3.53 21.89
N ARG A 118 12.55 -4.43 22.68
CA ARG A 118 12.93 -5.85 22.71
C ARG A 118 12.78 -6.51 21.34
N SER A 119 11.68 -6.22 20.64
CA SER A 119 11.45 -6.74 19.28
C SER A 119 12.45 -6.13 18.28
N LEU A 120 12.75 -4.83 18.40
CA LEU A 120 13.73 -4.14 17.56
C LEU A 120 15.16 -4.59 17.84
N GLN A 121 15.51 -4.99 19.07
CA GLN A 121 16.82 -5.51 19.44
C GLN A 121 17.14 -6.79 18.66
N VAL A 122 16.14 -7.66 18.49
CA VAL A 122 16.25 -8.84 17.62
C VAL A 122 16.49 -8.39 16.17
N LEU A 123 15.70 -7.46 15.65
CA LEU A 123 15.83 -6.99 14.27
C LEU A 123 17.14 -6.23 14.00
N ALA A 124 17.73 -5.58 15.01
CA ALA A 124 19.00 -4.85 14.92
C ALA A 124 20.20 -5.79 14.69
N GLN A 125 20.02 -7.11 14.86
CA GLN A 125 21.03 -8.12 14.50
C GLN A 125 21.26 -8.23 12.98
N GLY A 126 20.51 -7.49 12.16
CA GLY A 126 20.76 -7.31 10.73
C GLY A 126 20.21 -8.42 9.83
N LYS A 127 19.63 -9.48 10.42
CA LYS A 127 19.03 -10.61 9.69
C LYS A 127 17.51 -10.43 9.57
N ARG A 128 16.88 -11.33 8.81
CA ARG A 128 15.42 -11.47 8.80
C ARG A 128 15.03 -12.37 9.96
N HIS A 129 13.97 -11.99 10.67
CA HIS A 129 13.48 -12.76 11.81
C HIS A 129 12.00 -13.15 11.60
N PRO A 130 11.61 -14.38 11.97
CA PRO A 130 10.23 -14.81 11.89
C PRO A 130 9.37 -14.03 12.91
N VAL A 131 8.07 -13.91 12.61
CA VAL A 131 7.09 -13.24 13.49
C VAL A 131 7.13 -13.81 14.91
N ALA A 132 7.20 -15.14 15.05
CA ALA A 132 7.23 -15.80 16.35
C ALA A 132 8.37 -15.30 17.25
N ALA A 133 9.57 -15.10 16.71
CA ALA A 133 10.71 -14.58 17.46
C ALA A 133 10.46 -13.15 17.98
N LEU A 134 9.78 -12.31 17.19
CA LEU A 134 9.43 -10.94 17.59
C LEU A 134 8.32 -10.91 18.63
N ILE A 135 7.29 -11.76 18.46
CA ILE A 135 6.21 -11.93 19.43
C ILE A 135 6.79 -12.29 20.79
N SER A 136 7.65 -13.32 20.85
CA SER A 136 8.29 -13.77 22.08
C SER A 136 9.18 -12.70 22.70
N ALA A 137 9.99 -11.99 21.90
CA ALA A 137 10.89 -10.96 22.41
C ALA A 137 10.13 -9.82 23.11
N GLY A 138 9.11 -9.27 22.45
CA GLY A 138 8.32 -8.17 22.99
C GLY A 138 7.20 -8.58 23.94
N HIS A 139 7.00 -9.89 24.17
CA HIS A 139 5.91 -10.45 24.98
C HIS A 139 4.53 -10.05 24.45
N TRP A 140 4.38 -10.07 23.12
CA TRP A 140 3.12 -9.73 22.47
C TRP A 140 2.13 -10.89 22.56
N ARG A 141 0.85 -10.55 22.67
CA ARG A 141 -0.23 -11.55 22.68
C ARG A 141 -0.32 -12.32 21.37
N ASP A 142 -0.23 -11.61 20.25
CA ASP A 142 -0.39 -12.17 18.90
C ASP A 142 0.32 -11.29 17.86
N GLU A 143 0.27 -11.73 16.59
CA GLU A 143 0.86 -11.00 15.46
C GLU A 143 0.18 -9.64 15.23
N ALA A 144 -1.11 -9.51 15.50
CA ALA A 144 -1.85 -8.28 15.27
C ALA A 144 -1.42 -7.18 16.27
N ALA A 145 -1.24 -7.54 17.54
CA ALA A 145 -0.72 -6.64 18.56
C ALA A 145 0.72 -6.19 18.26
N LEU A 146 1.58 -7.12 17.83
CA LEU A 146 2.94 -6.79 17.36
C LEU A 146 2.88 -5.83 16.17
N ALA A 147 2.07 -6.12 15.15
CA ALA A 147 1.96 -5.31 13.96
C ALA A 147 1.48 -3.89 14.29
N ALA A 148 0.44 -3.76 15.12
CA ALA A 148 -0.06 -2.47 15.56
C ALA A 148 0.99 -1.65 16.33
N ALA A 149 1.74 -2.30 17.23
CA ALA A 149 2.80 -1.63 17.98
C ALA A 149 3.96 -1.16 17.09
N LEU A 150 4.36 -1.98 16.11
CA LEU A 150 5.40 -1.61 15.14
C LEU A 150 4.92 -0.53 14.18
N ASP A 151 3.65 -0.55 13.79
CA ASP A 151 3.03 0.50 12.96
C ASP A 151 2.99 1.84 13.72
N ALA A 152 2.61 1.83 14.99
CA ALA A 152 2.63 3.02 15.85
C ALA A 152 4.06 3.59 16.02
N ALA A 153 5.08 2.74 15.96
CA ALA A 153 6.48 3.16 16.05
C ALA A 153 7.06 3.71 14.72
N ARG A 154 6.33 3.63 13.60
CA ARG A 154 6.83 4.03 12.26
C ARG A 154 7.36 5.47 12.19
N PRO A 155 6.67 6.49 12.72
CA PRO A 155 7.19 7.87 12.67
C PRO A 155 8.53 8.02 13.41
N ARG A 156 8.68 7.33 14.55
CA ARG A 156 9.90 7.33 15.35
C ARG A 156 11.06 6.62 14.64
N LEU A 157 10.78 5.49 14.01
CA LEU A 157 11.77 4.81 13.18
C LEU A 157 12.19 5.67 11.98
N ALA A 158 11.24 6.29 11.28
CA ALA A 158 11.53 7.19 10.17
C ALA A 158 12.36 8.40 10.61
N ALA A 159 12.10 8.95 11.81
CA ALA A 159 12.86 10.07 12.36
C ALA A 159 14.35 9.72 12.56
N THR A 160 14.66 8.47 12.92
CA THR A 160 16.04 7.97 13.07
C THR A 160 16.66 7.42 11.78
N GLY A 161 15.95 7.48 10.64
CA GLY A 161 16.42 6.97 9.36
C GLY A 161 16.23 5.46 9.18
N LEU A 162 15.34 4.85 9.96
CA LEU A 162 15.06 3.42 9.97
C LEU A 162 13.65 3.12 9.45
N ARG A 163 13.46 1.91 8.92
CA ARG A 163 12.16 1.35 8.59
C ARG A 163 12.12 -0.15 8.78
N ILE A 164 10.91 -0.67 8.93
CA ILE A 164 10.68 -2.11 9.02
C ILE A 164 10.22 -2.64 7.65
N CYS A 165 10.81 -3.75 7.22
CA CYS A 165 10.48 -4.41 5.97
C CYS A 165 9.96 -5.83 6.22
N ARG A 166 8.78 -6.15 5.69
CA ARG A 166 8.19 -7.49 5.72
C ARG A 166 8.28 -8.16 4.34
N ARG A 167 8.79 -9.39 4.25
CA ARG A 167 8.80 -10.23 3.04
C ARG A 167 8.50 -11.70 3.40
N LYS A 168 8.46 -12.60 2.41
CA LYS A 168 8.21 -14.05 2.60
C LYS A 168 9.14 -14.75 3.62
N GLY A 169 10.27 -14.16 4.00
CA GLY A 169 11.20 -14.69 5.00
C GLY A 169 11.19 -13.99 6.36
N GLY A 170 10.15 -13.21 6.67
CA GLY A 170 10.02 -12.50 7.94
C GLY A 170 10.34 -11.00 7.87
N TRP A 171 10.59 -10.44 9.04
CA TRP A 171 10.74 -9.01 9.30
C TRP A 171 12.22 -8.63 9.40
N ARG A 172 12.57 -7.43 8.95
CA ARG A 172 13.93 -6.89 9.02
C ARG A 172 13.89 -5.38 9.24
N LEU A 173 14.86 -4.86 9.99
CA LEU A 173 15.16 -3.43 10.04
C LEU A 173 16.06 -3.04 8.85
N ALA A 174 15.69 -1.96 8.17
CA ALA A 174 16.41 -1.44 7.00
C ALA A 174 16.54 0.09 7.10
N ALA A 175 17.49 0.65 6.36
CA ALA A 175 17.54 2.09 6.18
C ALA A 175 16.25 2.57 5.50
N ALA A 176 15.70 3.67 6.01
CA ALA A 176 14.71 4.45 5.29
C ALA A 176 15.43 5.13 4.12
N VAL A 177 14.92 4.94 2.90
CA VAL A 177 15.35 5.76 1.77
C VAL A 177 14.74 7.13 2.02
N LEU A 178 15.58 8.14 2.22
CA LEU A 178 15.17 9.54 2.33
C LEU A 178 14.70 10.06 0.97
#